data_AF-S2E288-F1
#
_entry.id   AF-S2E288-F1
#
_cell.length_a   1.000
_cell.length_b   1.000
_cell.length_c   1.000
_cell.angle_alpha   90.00
_cell.angle_beta   90.00
_cell.angle_gamma   90.00
#
_symmetry.space_group_name_H-M   'P 1'
#
loop_
_entity.id
_entity.type
_entity.pdbx_description
1 polymer ?
#
loop_
_entity_poly.entity_id
_entity_poly.type
_entity_poly.pdbx_seq_one_letter_code
_entity_poly.pdbx_strand_id
1 'polypeptide(L)'
;MQQSPPVSFEKIEEMTEGDAEFKSELITAIYFSLQELREKYIEGAENQDPVIIQEIRHKVKPSLSLFDMVLLSDIIQDGKEIIESQGFDESFMDHFDKFLDAVQDAIDYVRPHVEGIEDGA
;
A
#
# COMPACT_ATOMS: atom_id res chain seq x y z
N MET A 1 -0.77 -5.24 22.85
CA MET A 1 0.32 -5.15 21.87
C MET A 1 0.14 -3.82 21.17
N GLN A 2 1.16 -2.96 21.17
CA GLN A 2 1.09 -1.67 20.52
C GLN A 2 1.17 -1.95 19.00
N GLN A 3 0.08 -1.75 18.27
CA GLN A 3 0.12 -1.87 16.82
C GLN A 3 0.87 -0.64 16.29
N SER A 4 1.93 -0.88 15.51
CA SER A 4 2.62 0.19 14.78
C SER A 4 1.64 0.83 13.80
N PRO A 5 1.75 2.14 13.55
CA PRO A 5 0.91 2.79 12.56
C PRO A 5 1.15 2.16 11.17
N PRO A 6 0.14 2.18 10.27
CA PRO A 6 0.27 1.62 8.91
C PRO A 6 1.39 2.26 8.08
N VAL A 7 1.75 3.52 8.39
CA VAL A 7 2.80 4.31 7.72
C VAL A 7 3.62 5.06 8.77
N SER A 8 4.95 5.06 8.63
CA SER A 8 5.84 5.83 9.51
C SER A 8 5.98 7.28 9.06
N PHE A 9 5.21 8.18 9.68
CA PHE A 9 5.39 9.62 9.50
C PHE A 9 6.70 10.14 10.12
N GLU A 10 7.32 9.41 11.04
CA GLU A 10 8.65 9.72 11.55
C GLU A 10 9.69 9.64 10.43
N LYS A 11 9.65 8.58 9.60
CA LYS A 11 10.54 8.45 8.42
C LYS A 11 10.34 9.57 7.41
N ILE A 12 9.09 9.98 7.21
CA ILE A 12 8.74 11.11 6.35
C ILE A 12 9.38 12.40 6.90
N GLU A 13 9.22 12.69 8.19
CA GLU A 13 9.80 13.88 8.83
C GLU A 13 11.34 13.88 8.79
N GLU A 14 11.95 12.73 9.08
CA GLU A 14 13.40 12.55 8.97
C GLU A 14 13.90 12.83 7.55
N MET A 15 13.18 12.38 6.52
CA MET A 15 13.58 12.55 5.13
C MET A 15 13.36 13.97 4.61
N THR A 16 12.38 14.69 5.16
CA THR A 16 12.06 16.04 4.68
C THR A 16 12.86 17.13 5.39
N GLU A 17 13.53 16.81 6.51
CA GLU A 17 14.37 17.74 7.28
C GLU A 17 13.67 19.08 7.61
N GLY A 18 12.35 19.05 7.81
CA GLY A 18 11.52 20.23 8.10
C GLY A 18 11.05 21.03 6.87
N ASP A 19 11.35 20.59 5.65
CA ASP A 19 10.78 21.16 4.42
C ASP A 19 9.30 20.76 4.27
N ALA A 20 8.41 21.72 4.53
CA ALA A 20 6.97 21.51 4.52
C ALA A 20 6.40 21.23 3.11
N GLU A 21 6.96 21.85 2.07
CA GLU A 21 6.50 21.66 0.69
C GLU A 21 6.86 20.24 0.24
N PHE A 22 8.13 19.84 0.43
CA PHE A 22 8.58 18.50 0.12
C PHE A 22 7.84 17.43 0.93
N LYS A 23 7.55 17.70 2.21
CA LYS A 23 6.72 16.81 3.04
C LYS A 23 5.32 16.61 2.47
N SER A 24 4.66 17.68 2.05
CA SER A 24 3.32 17.62 1.45
C SER A 24 3.34 16.81 0.15
N GLU A 25 4.31 17.05 -0.72
CA GLU A 25 4.51 16.29 -1.96
C GLU A 25 4.75 14.79 -1.69
N LEU A 26 5.56 14.47 -0.68
CA LEU A 26 5.92 13.11 -0.33
C LEU A 26 4.73 12.33 0.22
N ILE A 27 3.96 12.93 1.14
CA ILE A 27 2.72 12.34 1.68
C ILE A 27 1.72 12.10 0.55
N THR A 28 1.59 13.06 -0.36
CA THR A 28 0.73 12.94 -1.55
C THR A 28 1.17 11.80 -2.46
N ALA A 29 2.47 11.66 -2.71
CA ALA A 29 3.02 10.58 -3.52
C ALA A 29 2.79 9.20 -2.88
N ILE A 30 2.94 9.09 -1.56
CA ILE A 30 2.64 7.86 -0.80
C ILE A 30 1.16 7.51 -0.94
N TYR A 31 0.26 8.47 -0.73
CA TYR A 31 -1.18 8.27 -0.86
C TYR A 31 -1.55 7.73 -2.25
N PHE A 32 -1.06 8.37 -3.32
CA PHE A 32 -1.35 7.89 -4.69
C PHE A 32 -0.72 6.53 -4.98
N SER A 33 0.47 6.24 -4.44
CA SER A 33 1.09 4.92 -4.57
C SER A 33 0.28 3.82 -3.89
N LEU A 34 -0.36 4.11 -2.76
CA LEU A 34 -1.25 3.16 -2.06
C LEU A 34 -2.56 2.95 -2.84
N GLN A 35 -3.12 4.03 -3.41
CA GLN A 35 -4.31 3.94 -4.25
C GLN A 35 -4.04 3.10 -5.51
N GLU A 36 -2.94 3.36 -6.20
CA GLU A 36 -2.53 2.58 -7.37
C GLU A 36 -2.25 1.12 -7.01
N LEU A 37 -1.64 0.87 -5.84
CA LEU A 37 -1.45 -0.49 -5.32
C LEU A 37 -2.79 -1.21 -5.22
N ARG A 38 -3.76 -0.61 -4.53
CA ARG A 38 -5.09 -1.19 -4.35
C ARG A 38 -5.77 -1.45 -5.69
N GLU A 39 -5.81 -0.46 -6.57
CA GLU A 39 -6.49 -0.55 -7.88
C GLU A 39 -5.90 -1.66 -8.76
N LYS A 40 -4.57 -1.70 -8.89
CA LYS A 40 -3.91 -2.71 -9.73
C LYS A 40 -3.96 -4.11 -9.13
N TYR A 41 -3.94 -4.22 -7.80
CA TYR A 41 -4.10 -5.52 -7.16
C TYR A 41 -5.52 -6.06 -7.36
N ILE A 42 -6.55 -5.21 -7.27
CA ILE A 42 -7.94 -5.56 -7.62
C ILE A 42 -8.04 -5.98 -9.08
N GLU A 43 -7.50 -5.18 -10.01
CA GLU A 43 -7.51 -5.50 -11.45
C GLU A 43 -6.84 -6.85 -11.73
N GLY A 44 -5.69 -7.12 -11.12
CA GLY A 44 -5.01 -8.39 -11.25
C GLY A 44 -5.77 -9.57 -10.64
N ALA A 45 -6.46 -9.36 -9.52
CA ALA A 45 -7.32 -10.37 -8.90
C ALA A 45 -8.55 -10.71 -9.77
N GLU A 46 -9.26 -9.68 -10.26
CA GLU A 46 -10.45 -9.83 -11.09
C GLU A 46 -10.15 -10.54 -12.43
N ASN A 47 -9.00 -10.20 -13.04
CA ASN A 47 -8.58 -10.81 -14.29
C ASN A 47 -7.80 -12.12 -14.11
N GLN A 48 -7.54 -12.54 -12.86
CA GLN A 48 -6.64 -13.64 -12.52
C GLN A 48 -5.28 -13.50 -13.24
N ASP A 49 -4.77 -12.26 -13.31
CA ASP A 49 -3.53 -11.91 -14.00
C ASP A 49 -2.39 -11.71 -12.99
N PRO A 50 -1.48 -12.70 -12.85
CA PRO A 50 -0.38 -12.62 -11.90
C PRO A 50 0.66 -11.58 -12.33
N VAL A 51 0.72 -11.19 -13.61
CA VAL A 51 1.68 -10.21 -14.11
C VAL A 51 1.33 -8.83 -13.58
N ILE A 52 0.06 -8.43 -13.62
CA ILE A 52 -0.40 -7.14 -13.07
C ILE A 52 -0.05 -7.03 -11.58
N ILE A 53 -0.35 -8.09 -10.80
CA ILE A 53 -0.03 -8.14 -9.36
C ILE A 53 1.49 -8.09 -9.14
N GLN A 54 2.26 -8.82 -9.95
CA GLN A 54 3.73 -8.82 -9.84
C GLN A 54 4.32 -7.43 -10.11
N GLU A 55 3.87 -6.75 -11.16
CA GLU A 55 4.37 -5.44 -11.58
C GLU A 55 4.10 -4.39 -10.52
N ILE A 56 2.85 -4.29 -10.02
CA ILE A 56 2.52 -3.29 -9.01
C ILE A 56 3.28 -3.55 -7.70
N ARG A 57 3.41 -4.82 -7.28
CA ARG A 57 4.19 -5.16 -6.09
C ARG A 57 5.66 -4.75 -6.20
N HIS A 58 6.29 -5.00 -7.34
CA HIS A 58 7.69 -4.60 -7.56
C HIS A 58 7.84 -3.08 -7.54
N LYS A 59 6.86 -2.35 -8.11
CA LYS A 59 6.85 -0.89 -8.13
C LYS A 59 6.78 -0.30 -6.72
N VAL A 60 5.88 -0.79 -5.87
CA VAL A 60 5.61 -0.15 -4.57
C VAL A 60 6.48 -0.66 -3.42
N LYS A 61 7.04 -1.87 -3.52
CA LYS A 61 7.84 -2.50 -2.45
C LYS A 61 8.97 -1.61 -1.89
N PRO A 62 9.74 -0.86 -2.69
CA PRO A 62 10.74 0.07 -2.17
C PRO A 62 10.13 1.13 -1.27
N SER A 63 8.99 1.73 -1.66
CA SER A 63 8.27 2.74 -0.89
C SER A 63 7.72 2.17 0.42
N LEU A 64 7.11 0.98 0.38
CA LEU A 64 6.61 0.33 1.59
C LEU A 64 7.73 0.09 2.60
N SER A 65 8.91 -0.31 2.12
CA SER A 65 10.09 -0.54 2.97
C SER A 65 10.65 0.77 3.52
N LEU A 66 10.66 1.84 2.72
CA LEU A 66 11.20 3.15 3.11
C LEU A 66 10.38 3.82 4.23
N PHE A 67 9.06 3.61 4.23
CA PHE A 67 8.14 4.21 5.19
C PHE A 67 7.64 3.23 6.26
N ASP A 68 8.40 2.15 6.50
CA ASP A 68 8.13 1.12 7.50
C ASP A 68 6.69 0.55 7.45
N MET A 69 6.12 0.39 6.26
CA MET A 69 4.82 -0.24 6.02
C MET A 69 4.96 -1.76 6.06
N VAL A 70 5.42 -2.29 7.19
CA VAL A 70 5.81 -3.69 7.37
C VAL A 70 4.63 -4.63 7.13
N LEU A 71 3.46 -4.34 7.72
CA LEU A 71 2.27 -5.17 7.55
C LEU A 71 1.89 -5.34 6.08
N LEU A 72 1.81 -4.23 5.34
CA LEU A 72 1.46 -4.27 3.92
C LEU A 72 2.54 -4.96 3.09
N SER A 73 3.82 -4.77 3.43
CA SER A 73 4.95 -5.46 2.79
C SER A 73 4.88 -6.97 2.95
N ASP A 74 4.55 -7.44 4.15
CA ASP A 74 4.42 -8.86 4.46
C ASP A 74 3.23 -9.46 3.74
N ILE A 75 2.06 -8.81 3.80
CA ILE A 75 0.85 -9.22 3.10
C ILE A 75 1.12 -9.36 1.60
N ILE A 76 1.69 -8.35 0.93
CA ILE A 76 1.96 -8.49 -0.50
C ILE A 76 2.97 -9.62 -0.76
N GLN A 77 3.93 -9.89 0.13
CA GLN A 77 4.86 -10.99 -0.01
C GLN A 77 4.15 -12.34 0.09
N ASP A 78 3.26 -12.52 1.06
CA ASP A 78 2.42 -13.72 1.21
C ASP A 78 1.55 -13.95 -0.05
N GLY A 79 0.93 -12.88 -0.57
CA GLY A 79 0.11 -12.97 -1.78
C GLY A 79 0.88 -13.47 -3.00
N LYS A 80 2.16 -13.10 -3.13
CA LYS A 80 3.04 -13.65 -4.17
C LYS A 80 3.22 -15.15 -4.01
N GLU A 81 3.51 -15.60 -2.79
CA GLU A 81 3.75 -17.01 -2.49
C GLU A 81 2.50 -17.86 -2.72
N ILE A 82 1.32 -17.32 -2.40
CA ILE A 82 0.03 -17.96 -2.69
C ILE A 82 -0.18 -18.08 -4.19
N ILE A 83 -0.03 -17.00 -4.97
CA ILE A 83 -0.20 -17.03 -6.43
C ILE A 83 0.79 -18.02 -7.08
N GLU A 84 2.05 -18.03 -6.65
CA GLU A 84 3.08 -18.93 -7.20
C GLU A 84 2.85 -20.41 -6.86
N SER A 85 2.20 -20.71 -5.73
CA SER A 85 1.99 -22.09 -5.25
C SER A 85 0.62 -22.67 -5.60
N GLN A 86 -0.43 -21.85 -5.50
CA GLN A 86 -1.84 -22.25 -5.53
C GLN A 86 -2.64 -21.52 -6.62
N GLY A 87 -2.13 -20.39 -7.13
CA GLY A 87 -2.83 -19.56 -8.11
C GLY A 87 -3.90 -18.68 -7.46
N PHE A 88 -4.99 -18.43 -8.19
CA PHE A 88 -6.13 -17.60 -7.75
C PHE A 88 -7.25 -18.48 -7.18
N ASP A 89 -6.98 -19.17 -6.08
CA ASP A 89 -7.91 -20.07 -5.39
C ASP A 89 -8.50 -19.45 -4.12
N GLU A 90 -9.15 -20.26 -3.27
CA GLU A 90 -9.75 -19.81 -2.01
C GLU A 90 -8.71 -19.18 -1.05
N SER A 91 -7.49 -19.75 -0.99
CA SER A 91 -6.39 -19.17 -0.20
C SER A 91 -6.02 -17.78 -0.70
N PHE A 92 -6.06 -17.54 -2.01
CA PHE A 92 -5.85 -16.21 -2.57
C PHE A 92 -6.99 -15.25 -2.22
N MET A 93 -8.25 -15.70 -2.22
CA MET A 93 -9.39 -14.85 -1.85
C MET A 93 -9.31 -14.42 -0.38
N ASP A 94 -8.99 -15.34 0.53
CA ASP A 94 -8.78 -15.03 1.96
C ASP A 94 -7.62 -14.05 2.18
N HIS A 95 -6.58 -14.16 1.35
CA HIS A 95 -5.47 -13.21 1.34
C HIS A 95 -5.87 -11.86 0.76
N PHE A 96 -6.65 -11.85 -0.30
CA PHE A 96 -7.11 -10.64 -0.98
C PHE A 96 -7.95 -9.76 -0.06
N ASP A 97 -8.84 -10.35 0.73
CA ASP A 97 -9.61 -9.61 1.75
C ASP A 97 -8.68 -8.94 2.77
N LYS A 98 -7.68 -9.66 3.30
CA LYS A 98 -6.67 -9.09 4.23
C LYS A 98 -5.87 -7.96 3.59
N PHE A 99 -5.53 -8.11 2.30
CA PHE A 99 -4.85 -7.07 1.55
C PHE A 99 -5.72 -5.82 1.41
N LEU A 100 -7.01 -5.98 1.07
CA LEU A 100 -7.94 -4.87 0.92
C LEU A 100 -8.10 -4.11 2.24
N ASP A 101 -8.28 -4.82 3.35
CA ASP A 101 -8.36 -4.21 4.68
C ASP A 101 -7.08 -3.42 5.00
N ALA A 102 -5.90 -4.04 4.85
CA ALA A 102 -4.63 -3.42 5.21
C ALA A 102 -4.27 -2.21 4.32
N VAL A 103 -4.51 -2.30 3.01
CA VAL A 103 -4.24 -1.17 2.11
C VAL A 103 -5.24 -0.04 2.34
N GLN A 104 -6.50 -0.35 2.66
CA GLN A 104 -7.50 0.65 2.98
C GLN A 104 -7.17 1.37 4.30
N ASP A 105 -6.77 0.64 5.34
CA ASP A 105 -6.30 1.21 6.59
C ASP A 105 -5.11 2.16 6.37
N ALA A 106 -4.15 1.79 5.51
CA ALA A 106 -3.02 2.65 5.17
C ALA A 106 -3.46 3.90 4.41
N ILE A 107 -4.38 3.78 3.45
CA ILE A 107 -4.94 4.90 2.69
C ILE A 107 -5.65 5.87 3.64
N ASP A 108 -6.53 5.36 4.51
CA ASP A 108 -7.30 6.17 5.44
C ASP A 108 -6.43 6.81 6.52
N TYR A 109 -5.31 6.17 6.88
CA TYR A 109 -4.32 6.75 7.78
C TYR A 109 -3.55 7.92 7.13
N VAL A 110 -3.20 7.82 5.85
CA VAL A 110 -2.45 8.87 5.14
C VAL A 110 -3.35 10.01 4.66
N ARG A 111 -4.59 9.71 4.26
CA ARG A 111 -5.52 10.65 3.62
C ARG A 111 -5.69 11.99 4.36
N PRO A 112 -5.87 12.06 5.69
CA PRO A 112 -6.04 13.33 6.41
C PRO A 112 -4.83 14.27 6.33
N HIS A 113 -3.68 13.75 5.89
CA HIS A 113 -2.42 14.50 5.77
C HIS A 113 -2.16 14.97 4.34
N VAL A 114 -2.99 14.61 3.37
CA VAL A 114 -2.86 15.05 1.98
C VAL A 114 -3.59 16.38 1.80
N GLU A 115 -2.86 17.41 1.34
CA GLU A 115 -3.44 18.71 1.06
C GLU A 115 -4.16 18.72 -0.29
N GLY A 116 -5.31 19.42 -0.39
CA GLY A 116 -5.97 19.67 -1.68
C GLY A 116 -6.81 18.53 -2.25
N ILE A 117 -7.03 17.43 -1.51
CA ILE A 117 -8.08 16.46 -1.85
C ILE A 117 -9.39 16.97 -1.26
N GLU A 118 -10.25 17.54 -2.09
CA GLU A 118 -11.64 17.81 -1.70
C GLU A 118 -12.34 16.47 -1.46
N ASP A 119 -12.87 16.25 -0.24
CA ASP A 119 -13.85 15.20 -0.02
C ASP A 119 -15.03 15.50 -0.95
N GLY A 120 -15.13 14.74 -2.05
CA GLY A 120 -16.29 14.77 -2.91
C GLY A 120 -17.54 14.53 -2.06
N ALA A 121 -18.37 15.56 -1.95
CA ALA A 121 -19.64 15.55 -1.24
C ALA A 121 -20.63 14.54 -1.82
#